data_AF-A0A7C1MWZ9-F1
#
_entry.id   AF-A0A7C1MWZ9-F1
#
_cell.length_a   1.000
_cell.length_b   1.000
_cell.length_c   1.000
_cell.angle_alpha   90.00
_cell.angle_beta   90.00
_cell.angle_gamma   90.00
#
_symmetry.space_group_name_H-M   'P 1'
#
loop_
_entity.id
_entity.type
_entity.pdbx_description
1 polymer ?
#
loop_
_entity_poly.entity_id
_entity_poly.type
_entity_poly.pdbx_seq_one_letter_code
_entity_poly.pdbx_strand_id
1 'polypeptide(L)'
;MEKLFRTSAKTGELMQITLKNNKVYIGFADIIPVPKETNYLKITPVLSGYRESESKTLRLTTDYFEVLDIYMSNTPEFNIYDIDISIKQDEILTAGIYDQNIFNLFRGETRENPKTP
;
A
#
# COMPACT_ATOMS: atom_id res chain seq x y z
N MET A 1 -1.64 -12.98 10.09
CA MET A 1 -1.63 -11.61 9.52
C MET A 1 -0.93 -10.62 10.45
N GLU A 2 -1.28 -10.58 11.74
CA GLU A 2 -0.69 -9.66 12.72
C GLU A 2 0.86 -9.62 12.74
N LYS A 3 1.53 -10.77 12.69
CA LYS A 3 3.01 -10.82 12.61
C LYS A 3 3.56 -10.08 11.37
N LEU A 4 2.91 -10.23 10.21
CA LEU A 4 3.32 -9.60 8.96
C LEU A 4 3.20 -8.07 9.04
N PHE A 5 2.04 -7.58 9.47
CA PHE A 5 1.82 -6.15 9.69
C PHE A 5 2.81 -5.58 10.71
N ARG A 6 3.14 -6.33 11.77
CA ARG A 6 4.08 -5.88 12.80
C ARG A 6 5.50 -5.84 12.27
N THR A 7 5.85 -6.76 11.38
CA THR A 7 7.13 -6.73 10.67
C THR A 7 7.18 -5.49 9.79
N SER A 8 6.20 -5.27 8.90
CA SER A 8 6.16 -4.08 8.03
C SER A 8 6.24 -2.77 8.82
N ALA A 9 5.46 -2.62 9.89
CA ALA A 9 5.49 -1.43 10.75
C ALA A 9 6.87 -1.19 11.41
N LYS A 10 7.69 -2.24 11.57
CA LYS A 10 9.05 -2.15 12.13
C LYS A 10 10.13 -2.00 11.05
N THR A 11 9.98 -2.67 9.92
CA THR A 11 10.98 -2.72 8.85
C THR A 11 10.80 -1.59 7.85
N GLY A 12 9.63 -0.94 7.82
CA GLY A 12 9.27 0.04 6.80
C GLY A 12 9.04 -0.59 5.44
N GLU A 13 8.77 -1.89 5.37
CA GLU A 13 8.47 -2.55 4.10
C GLU A 13 7.03 -2.26 3.65
N LEU A 14 6.85 -1.95 2.36
CA LEU A 14 5.53 -1.79 1.78
C LEU A 14 4.75 -3.09 1.83
N MET A 15 3.45 -2.97 2.05
CA MET A 15 2.52 -4.09 2.03
C MET A 15 1.47 -3.89 0.96
N GLN A 16 1.17 -4.94 0.21
CA GLN A 16 0.00 -5.01 -0.65
C GLN A 16 -1.12 -5.73 0.09
N ILE A 17 -2.25 -5.06 0.26
CA ILE A 17 -3.45 -5.56 0.92
C ILE A 17 -4.57 -5.61 -0.11
N THR A 18 -5.14 -6.79 -0.33
CA THR A 18 -6.31 -6.98 -1.20
C THR A 18 -7.54 -7.20 -0.32
N LEU A 19 -8.58 -6.40 -0.54
CA LEU A 19 -9.85 -6.50 0.16
C LEU A 19 -10.84 -7.40 -0.59
N LYS A 20 -11.88 -7.88 0.11
CA LYS A 20 -12.94 -8.72 -0.47
C LYS A 20 -13.65 -8.08 -1.65
N ASN A 21 -13.75 -6.75 -1.70
CA ASN A 21 -14.36 -5.99 -2.79
C ASN A 21 -13.40 -5.72 -3.97
N ASN A 22 -12.29 -6.46 -4.06
CA ASN A 22 -11.21 -6.29 -5.02
C ASN A 22 -10.39 -5.00 -4.90
N LYS A 23 -10.70 -4.08 -3.98
CA LYS A 23 -9.84 -2.91 -3.75
C LYS A 23 -8.47 -3.38 -3.26
N VAL A 24 -7.42 -2.74 -3.75
CA VAL A 24 -6.04 -2.98 -3.33
C VAL A 24 -5.42 -1.70 -2.83
N TYR A 25 -4.73 -1.81 -1.70
CA TYR A 25 -3.87 -0.77 -1.16
C TYR A 25 -2.44 -1.29 -1.08
N ILE A 26 -1.49 -0.44 -1.44
CA ILE A 26 -0.06 -0.66 -1.21
C ILE A 26 0.41 0.48 -0.31
N GLY A 27 0.99 0.17 0.84
CA GLY A 27 1.39 1.18 1.80
C GLY A 27 2.11 0.62 3.01
N PHE A 28 2.47 1.49 3.93
CA PHE A 28 3.08 1.12 5.19
C PHE A 28 1.99 0.76 6.20
N ALA A 29 2.16 -0.35 6.92
CA ALA A 29 1.33 -0.61 8.08
C ALA A 29 1.72 0.35 9.21
N ASP A 30 0.76 1.08 9.76
CA ASP A 30 0.97 1.82 10.99
C ASP A 30 1.04 0.83 12.17
N ILE A 31 1.48 1.30 13.34
CA ILE A 31 1.62 0.49 14.54
C ILE A 31 0.29 -0.21 14.82
N ILE A 32 0.29 -1.54 14.69
CA ILE A 32 -0.88 -2.33 15.00
C ILE A 32 -1.21 -2.09 16.49
N PRO A 33 -2.46 -1.75 16.80
CA PRO A 33 -2.94 -1.71 18.19
C PRO A 33 -2.69 -3.05 18.88
N VAL A 34 -2.66 -3.05 20.20
CA VAL A 34 -2.43 -4.28 20.98
C VAL A 34 -3.41 -5.36 20.48
N PRO A 35 -2.94 -6.61 20.22
CA PRO A 35 -3.81 -7.65 19.70
C PRO A 35 -5.11 -7.74 20.51
N LYS A 36 -6.25 -7.80 19.80
CA LYS A 36 -7.63 -7.83 20.34
C LYS A 36 -8.21 -6.50 20.87
N GLU A 37 -7.48 -5.38 20.84
CA GLU A 37 -8.07 -4.08 21.22
C GLU A 37 -8.95 -3.48 20.13
N THR A 38 -8.65 -3.77 18.86
CA THR A 38 -9.49 -3.36 17.73
C THR A 38 -9.31 -4.30 16.54
N ASN A 39 -10.37 -4.45 15.74
CA ASN A 39 -10.35 -5.22 14.49
C ASN A 39 -10.07 -4.34 13.26
N TYR A 40 -9.40 -3.20 13.46
CA TYR A 40 -9.01 -2.29 12.40
C TYR A 40 -7.48 -2.24 12.29
N LEU A 41 -7.02 -2.12 11.05
CA LEU A 41 -5.63 -1.86 10.67
C LEU A 41 -5.59 -0.47 10.05
N LYS A 42 -4.62 0.35 10.46
CA LYS A 42 -4.29 1.60 9.77
C LYS A 42 -3.14 1.38 8.81
N ILE A 43 -3.26 1.97 7.62
CA ILE A 43 -2.19 2.01 6.64
C ILE A 43 -2.01 3.43 6.12
N THR A 44 -0.77 3.82 5.90
CA THR A 44 -0.43 5.01 5.12
C THR A 44 -0.23 4.58 3.66
N PRO A 45 -1.20 4.87 2.77
CA PRO A 45 -1.14 4.36 1.40
C PRO A 45 -0.10 5.12 0.57
N VAL A 46 0.53 4.37 -0.31
CA VAL A 46 1.48 4.83 -1.33
C VAL A 46 0.85 4.69 -2.72
N LEU A 47 0.23 3.54 -2.99
CA LEU A 47 -0.55 3.30 -4.20
C LEU A 47 -1.90 2.69 -3.83
N SER A 48 -2.93 2.93 -4.64
CA SER A 48 -4.14 2.12 -4.58
C SER A 48 -4.69 1.80 -5.95
N GLY A 49 -5.57 0.80 -5.96
CA GLY A 49 -6.12 0.26 -7.18
C GLY A 49 -7.16 -0.80 -6.90
N TYR A 50 -7.32 -1.71 -7.84
CA TYR A 50 -8.20 -2.87 -7.69
C TYR A 50 -7.70 -4.05 -8.53
N ARG A 51 -8.17 -5.25 -8.18
CA ARG A 51 -8.00 -6.44 -9.03
C ARG A 51 -9.18 -6.60 -9.95
N GLU A 52 -8.92 -6.86 -11.22
CA GLU A 52 -9.97 -7.22 -12.18
C GLU A 52 -10.68 -8.50 -11.74
N SER A 53 -12.02 -8.53 -11.84
CA SER A 53 -12.82 -9.61 -11.27
C SER A 53 -12.51 -10.98 -11.88
N GLU A 54 -12.21 -11.03 -13.18
CA GLU A 54 -11.92 -12.29 -13.89
C GLU A 54 -10.43 -12.61 -13.90
N SER A 55 -9.60 -11.73 -14.45
CA SER A 55 -8.16 -11.99 -14.63
C SER A 55 -7.34 -11.86 -13.34
N LYS A 56 -7.92 -11.25 -12.28
CA LYS A 56 -7.24 -10.90 -11.02
C LYS A 56 -6.03 -9.97 -11.19
N THR A 57 -5.88 -9.39 -12.39
CA THR A 57 -4.81 -8.43 -12.71
C THR A 57 -4.94 -7.22 -11.79
N LEU A 58 -3.84 -6.84 -11.14
CA LEU A 58 -3.78 -5.60 -10.38
C LEU A 58 -3.72 -4.41 -11.35
N ARG A 59 -4.69 -3.51 -11.21
CA ARG A 59 -4.69 -2.17 -11.83
C ARG A 59 -4.49 -1.13 -10.74
N LEU A 60 -3.38 -0.40 -10.81
CA LEU A 60 -3.12 0.76 -9.97
C LEU A 60 -3.76 1.98 -10.63
N THR A 61 -4.50 2.75 -9.85
CA THR A 61 -5.29 3.91 -10.33
C THR A 61 -4.94 5.20 -9.61
N THR A 62 -4.23 5.11 -8.48
CA THR A 62 -3.97 6.24 -7.61
C THR A 62 -2.56 6.12 -7.08
N ASP A 63 -1.76 7.16 -7.31
CA ASP A 63 -0.45 7.38 -6.71
C ASP A 63 -0.59 8.48 -5.66
N TYR A 64 -0.36 8.12 -4.39
CA TYR A 64 -0.46 9.06 -3.28
C TYR A 64 0.80 9.91 -3.15
N PHE A 65 1.97 9.43 -3.59
CA PHE A 65 3.22 10.19 -3.47
C PHE A 65 3.19 11.47 -4.29
N GLU A 66 2.72 11.39 -5.54
CA GLU A 66 2.62 12.57 -6.42
C GLU A 66 1.70 13.64 -5.81
N VAL A 67 0.59 13.22 -5.20
CA VAL A 67 -0.37 14.11 -4.56
C VAL A 67 0.20 14.71 -3.27
N LEU A 68 0.90 13.91 -2.46
CA LEU A 68 1.52 14.34 -1.21
C LEU A 68 2.60 15.40 -1.44
N ASP A 69 3.48 15.21 -2.42
CA ASP A 69 4.55 16.17 -2.73
C ASP A 69 3.98 17.55 -3.11
N ILE A 70 2.92 17.55 -3.93
CA ILE A 70 2.22 18.78 -4.32
C ILE A 70 1.50 19.40 -3.12
N TYR A 71 0.83 18.58 -2.31
CA TYR A 71 0.02 19.07 -1.19
C TYR A 71 0.86 19.64 -0.06
N MET A 72 1.94 18.95 0.34
CA MET A 72 2.86 19.38 1.38
C MET A 72 3.61 20.67 1.00
N SER A 73 3.90 20.87 -0.29
CA SER A 73 4.52 22.11 -0.76
C SER A 73 3.61 23.34 -0.62
N ASN A 74 2.28 23.13 -0.56
CA ASN A 74 1.29 24.20 -0.46
C ASN A 74 0.59 24.31 0.90
N THR A 75 0.74 23.28 1.77
CA THR A 75 0.06 23.20 3.07
C THR A 75 1.04 22.76 4.16
N PRO A 76 1.78 23.70 4.78
CA PRO A 76 2.84 23.37 5.75
C PRO A 76 2.36 22.67 7.02
N GLU A 77 1.07 22.78 7.35
CA GLU A 77 0.45 22.16 8.54
C GLU A 77 0.01 20.71 8.29
N PHE A 78 0.09 20.21 7.06
CA PHE A 78 -0.39 18.88 6.71
C PHE A 78 0.48 17.78 7.30
N ASN A 79 -0.14 16.79 7.92
CA ASN A 79 0.54 15.62 8.44
C ASN A 79 0.35 14.44 7.48
N ILE A 80 1.40 13.68 7.19
CA ILE A 80 1.32 12.50 6.31
C ILE A 80 0.32 11.46 6.82
N TYR A 81 0.03 11.45 8.12
CA TYR A 81 -0.97 10.57 8.72
C TYR A 81 -2.43 10.97 8.39
N ASP A 82 -2.66 12.15 7.83
CA ASP A 82 -4.01 12.62 7.46
C ASP A 82 -4.59 11.84 6.26
N ILE A 83 -3.76 11.10 5.52
CA ILE A 83 -4.21 10.18 4.45
C ILE A 83 -4.36 8.73 4.91
N ASP A 84 -4.19 8.46 6.21
CA ASP A 84 -4.27 7.10 6.73
C ASP A 84 -5.64 6.48 6.49
N ILE A 85 -5.63 5.23 6.04
CA ILE A 85 -6.84 4.47 5.77
C ILE A 85 -7.02 3.42 6.87
N SER A 86 -8.20 3.43 7.50
CA SER A 86 -8.61 2.41 8.45
C SER A 86 -9.37 1.28 7.76
N ILE A 87 -8.82 0.07 7.82
CA ILE A 87 -9.35 -1.14 7.17
C ILE A 87 -9.78 -2.13 8.25
N LYS A 88 -11.03 -2.63 8.17
CA LYS A 88 -11.47 -3.74 9.01
C LYS A 88 -10.75 -5.03 8.61
N GLN A 89 -10.07 -5.71 9.53
CA GLN A 89 -9.22 -6.85 9.17
C GLN A 89 -10.02 -8.01 8.57
N ASP A 90 -11.29 -8.20 8.98
CA ASP A 90 -12.16 -9.22 8.40
C ASP A 90 -12.43 -9.00 6.90
N GLU A 91 -12.25 -7.78 6.39
CA GLU A 91 -12.42 -7.45 4.96
C GLU A 91 -11.15 -7.70 4.13
N ILE A 92 -10.03 -8.04 4.78
CA ILE A 92 -8.78 -8.36 4.10
C ILE A 92 -8.85 -9.79 3.58
N LEU A 93 -8.80 -9.93 2.26
CA LEU A 93 -8.74 -11.22 1.58
C LEU A 93 -7.31 -11.77 1.58
N THR A 94 -6.32 -10.93 1.24
CA THR A 94 -4.89 -11.29 1.27
C THR A 94 -4.03 -10.08 1.64
N ALA A 95 -2.87 -10.35 2.25
CA ALA A 95 -1.85 -9.34 2.52
C ALA A 95 -0.45 -9.95 2.34
N GLY A 96 0.50 -9.16 1.84
CA GLY A 96 1.89 -9.59 1.62
C GLY A 96 2.84 -8.40 1.52
N ILE A 97 4.14 -8.64 1.66
CA ILE A 97 5.16 -7.63 1.36
C ILE A 97 5.10 -7.30 -0.14
N TYR A 98 5.24 -6.02 -0.46
CA TYR A 98 5.25 -5.49 -1.82
C TYR A 98 6.65 -4.97 -2.16
N ASP A 99 7.14 -5.36 -3.33
CA ASP A 99 8.33 -4.81 -3.94
C ASP A 99 8.01 -4.43 -5.39
N GLN A 100 8.22 -3.17 -5.74
CA GLN A 100 7.91 -2.63 -7.06
C GLN A 100 8.74 -3.29 -8.17
N ASN A 101 10.02 -3.60 -7.91
CA ASN A 101 10.87 -4.25 -8.91
C ASN A 101 10.36 -5.66 -9.21
N ILE A 102 10.02 -6.43 -8.17
CA ILE A 102 9.46 -7.78 -8.33
C ILE A 102 8.13 -7.70 -9.09
N PHE A 103 7.27 -6.74 -8.75
CA PHE A 103 6.00 -6.55 -9.45
C PHE A 103 6.19 -6.24 -10.94
N ASN A 104 7.13 -5.36 -11.29
CA ASN A 104 7.41 -5.00 -12.68
C ASN A 104 7.95 -6.20 -13.48
N LEU A 105 8.79 -7.03 -12.86
CA LEU A 105 9.29 -8.27 -13.47
C LEU A 105 8.14 -9.24 -13.81
N PHE A 106 7.14 -9.39 -12.93
CA PHE A 106 5.95 -10.22 -13.22
C PHE A 106 5.12 -9.70 -14.38
N ARG A 107 5.15 -8.39 -14.66
CA ARG A 107 4.42 -7.78 -15.77
C ARG A 107 5.19 -7.77 -17.09
N GLY A 108 6.44 -8.24 -17.09
CA GLY A 108 7.31 -8.16 -18.27
C GLY A 108 7.72 -6.73 -18.61
N GLU A 109 7.61 -5.80 -17.66
CA GLU A 109 8.09 -4.42 -17.79
C GLU A 109 9.61 -4.42 -17.54
N THR A 110 10.38 -4.87 -18.53
CA THR A 110 11.85 -4.84 -18.51
C THR A 110 12.34 -3.39 -18.48
N ARG A 111 13.27 -3.08 -17.56
CA ARG A 111 13.96 -1.79 -17.47
C ARG A 111 14.44 -1.35 -18.86
N GLU A 112 13.91 -0.25 -19.40
CA GLU A 112 14.72 0.50 -20.36
C GLU A 112 16.00 0.90 -19.61
N ASN A 113 17.16 0.47 -20.14
CA ASN A 113 18.45 0.81 -19.57
C ASN A 113 18.51 2.34 -19.37
N PRO A 114 18.93 2.84 -18.19
CA PRO A 114 19.24 4.25 -18.08
C PRO A 114 20.29 4.56 -19.14
N LYS A 115 19.96 5.43 -20.09
CA LYS A 115 20.95 6.01 -21.00
C LYS A 115 21.98 6.69 -20.11
N THR A 116 23.15 6.08 -19.99
CA THR A 116 24.31 6.70 -19.37
C THR A 116 24.61 7.99 -20.16
N PRO A 117 24.88 9.12 -19.48
CA PRO A 117 25.26 10.37 -20.15
C PRO A 117 26.51 10.23 -21.02
#